data_AF-A0A160MYH1-F1
#
_entry.id   AF-A0A160MYH1-F1
#
_cell.length_a   1.000
_cell.length_b   1.000
_cell.length_c   1.000
_cell.angle_alpha   90.00
_cell.angle_beta   90.00
_cell.angle_gamma   90.00
#
_symmetry.space_group_name_H-M   'P 1'
#
loop_
_entity.id
_entity.type
_entity.pdbx_description
1 polymer ?
#
loop_
_entity_poly.entity_id
_entity_poly.type
_entity_poly.pdbx_seq_one_letter_code
_entity_poly.pdbx_strand_id
1 'polypeptide(L)'
;MRKPWFTCMWLALVSLPAYAGVPAESFQLLEPVHDGAGHALELKAPDGRLVPVARPYHGPLESRVRAVLASGVAEMLPAIDAQVRRVGSHPASCPSLGNGIAIYISDEDGGFARKDLYVERAPGRPAFCQDYFIDITLDRASLEDGLFEEVLAHEYGHVLLRRLLGPVPPTPSRQPHSVFTVTDPVTAFDEGFGIQMQPLAARMTVTPGFRARVEGRSAASAADLWLSRRETWVRETAVPHNDFVFAPAPPGENGDAYARWLAAETSLPADPCHLKSGDQMMASEGVAATFLYRLLDVGADSKAVAHRYAQLVQVLAHVGKWPAQAPLVALVRAWGEVYPGEKDDVTRLFLDVTYGATASMALHDQAEQLSCIGARGALTGFVPALKAYRRALAKLDARVAAGQTALDAALGPSLWLADPDVRIAEQPWSVERKLPLVVDLNTADEPALRLLLGDRLLAAKLARARRQGPFASLDDASRRAALDGDQQALLQHLASLYRALPDFVRR
;
A
#
# COMPACT_ATOMS: atom_id res chain seq x y z
N MET A 1 47.11 10.51 37.07
CA MET A 1 46.40 11.71 36.58
C MET A 1 46.61 11.83 35.07
N ARG A 2 45.67 11.31 34.27
CA ARG A 2 45.65 11.43 32.79
C ARG A 2 44.35 12.14 32.43
N LYS A 3 44.45 13.27 31.73
CA LYS A 3 43.32 14.08 31.25
C LYS A 3 42.62 13.34 30.10
N PRO A 4 41.27 13.30 30.03
CA PRO A 4 40.58 12.72 28.89
C PRO A 4 40.54 13.73 27.74
N TRP A 5 40.74 13.22 26.53
CA TRP A 5 40.53 13.95 25.29
C TRP A 5 39.03 13.98 25.00
N PHE A 6 38.43 15.16 24.99
CA PHE A 6 37.09 15.38 24.46
C PHE A 6 37.18 15.33 22.93
N THR A 7 36.64 14.28 22.34
CA THR A 7 36.36 14.22 20.91
C THR A 7 35.03 14.95 20.69
N CYS A 8 35.07 16.19 20.21
CA CYS A 8 33.89 16.90 19.74
C CYS A 8 33.35 16.19 18.49
N MET A 9 32.32 15.37 18.68
CA MET A 9 31.51 14.85 17.60
C MET A 9 30.61 15.99 17.12
N TRP A 10 30.98 16.63 16.01
CA TRP A 10 30.11 17.56 15.31
C TRP A 10 28.91 16.77 14.76
N LEU A 11 27.78 16.84 15.45
CA LEU A 11 26.48 16.59 14.85
C LEU A 11 26.30 17.64 13.75
N ALA A 12 26.43 17.24 12.50
CA ALA A 12 25.95 18.03 11.38
C ALA A 12 24.42 18.10 11.52
N LEU A 13 23.93 19.16 12.15
CA LEU A 13 22.55 19.61 12.00
C LEU A 13 22.36 19.91 10.52
N VAL A 14 21.80 18.94 9.78
CA VAL A 14 21.24 19.20 8.46
C VAL A 14 20.08 20.15 8.68
N SER A 15 20.34 21.44 8.53
CA SER A 15 19.32 22.48 8.52
C SER A 15 18.41 22.23 7.32
N LEU A 16 17.29 21.56 7.56
CA LEU A 16 16.22 21.42 6.57
C LEU A 16 15.75 22.83 6.19
N PRO A 17 15.69 23.17 4.89
CA PRO A 17 15.30 24.51 4.47
C PRO A 17 13.88 24.81 4.98
N ALA A 18 13.70 26.03 5.49
CA ALA A 18 12.42 26.52 5.96
C ALA A 18 11.36 26.38 4.86
N TYR A 19 10.17 25.91 5.26
CA TYR A 19 9.00 25.73 4.41
C TYR A 19 8.49 27.11 3.94
N ALA A 20 9.02 27.62 2.82
CA ALA A 20 8.44 28.75 2.13
C ALA A 20 7.28 28.21 1.26
N GLY A 21 6.11 28.85 1.34
CA GLY A 21 4.94 28.45 0.56
C GLY A 21 5.30 28.31 -0.92
N VAL A 22 5.10 27.12 -1.47
CA VAL A 22 5.35 26.87 -2.90
C VAL A 22 4.11 27.34 -3.66
N PRO A 23 4.24 28.21 -4.67
CA PRO A 23 3.08 28.74 -5.38
C PRO A 23 2.27 27.64 -6.08
N ALA A 24 0.95 27.82 -6.20
CA ALA A 24 0.01 26.90 -6.86
C ALA A 24 0.35 26.62 -8.35
N GLU A 25 1.22 27.43 -8.95
CA GLU A 25 1.83 27.21 -10.27
C GLU A 25 2.72 25.95 -10.35
N SER A 26 2.96 25.30 -9.21
CA SER A 26 3.63 24.00 -9.09
C SER A 26 2.82 22.81 -9.60
N PHE A 27 1.51 22.95 -9.79
CA PHE A 27 0.70 21.92 -10.47
C PHE A 27 0.44 22.28 -11.93
N GLN A 28 0.68 21.30 -12.81
CA GLN A 28 0.48 21.43 -14.25
C GLN A 28 -0.73 20.58 -14.65
N LEU A 29 -1.85 21.25 -14.92
CA LEU A 29 -3.08 20.60 -15.40
C LEU A 29 -2.98 20.35 -16.90
N LEU A 30 -3.23 19.12 -17.31
CA LEU A 30 -3.08 18.62 -18.66
C LEU A 30 -4.34 17.91 -19.11
N GLU A 31 -4.63 17.94 -20.40
CA GLU A 31 -5.72 17.20 -21.05
C GLU A 31 -5.20 16.44 -22.28
N PRO A 32 -5.85 15.34 -22.70
CA PRO A 32 -5.55 14.64 -23.94
C PRO A 32 -5.61 15.57 -25.16
N VAL A 33 -4.62 15.43 -26.04
CA VAL A 33 -4.76 15.83 -27.44
C VAL A 33 -5.50 14.70 -28.14
N HIS A 34 -6.51 15.02 -28.96
CA HIS A 34 -7.27 14.02 -29.69
C HIS A 34 -6.85 13.93 -31.16
N ASP A 35 -6.94 12.73 -31.72
CA ASP A 35 -6.82 12.49 -33.15
C ASP A 35 -8.10 12.90 -33.92
N GLY A 36 -8.09 12.74 -35.24
CA GLY A 36 -9.25 13.06 -36.09
C GLY A 36 -10.47 12.14 -35.88
N ALA A 37 -10.31 11.02 -35.18
CA ALA A 37 -11.38 10.10 -34.80
C ALA A 37 -11.92 10.37 -33.38
N GLY A 38 -11.30 11.29 -32.63
CA GLY A 38 -11.68 11.62 -31.27
C GLY A 38 -11.09 10.69 -30.21
N HIS A 39 -10.06 9.90 -30.54
CA HIS A 39 -9.31 9.13 -29.54
C HIS A 39 -8.14 9.94 -29.00
N ALA A 40 -7.72 9.67 -27.77
CA ALA A 40 -6.49 10.25 -27.23
C ALA A 40 -5.30 9.90 -28.14
N LEU A 41 -4.58 10.92 -28.60
CA LEU A 41 -3.41 10.79 -29.45
C LEU A 41 -2.28 10.18 -28.64
N GLU A 42 -1.66 9.13 -29.18
CA GLU A 42 -0.47 8.52 -28.62
C GLU A 42 0.72 8.63 -29.57
N LEU A 43 1.92 8.76 -29.02
CA LEU A 43 3.18 8.74 -29.77
C LEU A 43 4.13 7.70 -29.18
N LYS A 44 5.02 7.17 -30.02
CA LYS A 44 6.07 6.24 -29.58
C LYS A 44 7.15 6.99 -28.80
N ALA A 45 7.32 6.65 -27.53
CA ALA A 45 8.45 7.05 -26.71
C ALA A 45 9.79 6.47 -27.26
N PRO A 46 10.96 6.96 -26.79
CA PRO A 46 12.26 6.45 -27.22
C PRO A 46 12.49 4.95 -27.01
N ASP A 47 11.78 4.34 -26.06
CA ASP A 47 11.81 2.90 -25.77
C ASP A 47 10.79 2.09 -26.59
N GLY A 48 10.03 2.73 -27.46
CA GLY A 48 9.05 2.12 -28.36
C GLY A 48 7.64 1.96 -27.78
N ARG A 49 7.41 2.24 -26.48
CA ARG A 49 6.06 2.23 -25.90
C ARG A 49 5.22 3.39 -26.45
N LEU A 50 3.91 3.18 -26.58
CA LEU A 50 2.96 4.26 -26.83
C LEU A 50 2.69 5.00 -25.52
N VAL A 51 2.74 6.32 -25.58
CA VAL A 51 2.48 7.23 -24.46
C VAL A 51 1.56 8.35 -24.91
N PRO A 52 0.71 8.89 -24.02
CA PRO A 52 -0.27 9.90 -24.39
C PRO A 52 0.39 11.22 -24.78
N VAL A 53 -0.24 11.94 -25.69
CA VAL A 53 0.03 13.34 -25.98
C VAL A 53 -0.95 14.19 -25.20
N ALA A 54 -0.41 15.10 -24.41
CA ALA A 54 -1.14 15.98 -23.54
C ALA A 54 -0.89 17.45 -23.90
N ARG A 55 -1.83 18.33 -23.60
CA ARG A 55 -1.65 19.79 -23.69
C ARG A 55 -2.18 20.47 -22.42
N PRO A 56 -1.83 21.73 -22.14
CA PRO A 56 -2.38 22.45 -20.99
C PRO A 56 -3.91 22.47 -21.00
N TYR A 57 -4.50 22.13 -19.86
CA TYR A 57 -5.96 22.14 -19.67
C TYR A 57 -6.47 23.56 -19.41
N HIS A 58 -7.52 23.95 -20.14
CA HIS A 58 -8.21 25.25 -20.01
C HIS A 58 -9.74 25.10 -19.96
N GLY A 59 -10.22 23.98 -19.40
CA GLY A 59 -11.64 23.67 -19.35
C GLY A 59 -12.43 24.39 -18.26
N PRO A 60 -13.76 24.21 -18.24
CA PRO A 60 -14.68 24.97 -17.38
C PRO A 60 -14.49 24.74 -15.87
N LEU A 61 -13.82 23.66 -15.48
CA LEU A 61 -13.56 23.32 -14.09
C LEU A 61 -12.18 23.80 -13.59
N GLU A 62 -11.34 24.40 -14.43
CA GLU A 62 -9.95 24.76 -14.10
C GLU A 62 -9.83 25.57 -12.80
N SER A 63 -10.66 26.61 -12.65
CA SER A 63 -10.63 27.46 -11.44
C SER A 63 -11.00 26.70 -10.16
N ARG A 64 -11.92 25.73 -10.24
CA ARG A 64 -12.32 24.90 -9.10
C ARG A 64 -11.24 23.89 -8.74
N VAL A 65 -10.64 23.25 -9.74
CA VAL A 65 -9.49 22.34 -9.54
C VAL A 65 -8.35 23.09 -8.85
N ARG A 66 -7.99 24.27 -9.35
CA ARG A 66 -6.94 25.11 -8.76
C ARG A 66 -7.25 25.52 -7.31
N ALA A 67 -8.52 25.77 -7.00
CA ALA A 67 -8.93 26.07 -5.63
C ALA A 67 -8.72 24.87 -4.69
N VAL A 68 -9.03 23.64 -5.13
CA VAL A 68 -8.75 22.42 -4.36
C VAL A 68 -7.25 22.24 -4.16
N LEU A 69 -6.46 22.39 -5.24
CA LEU A 69 -5.00 22.25 -5.23
C LEU A 69 -4.27 23.28 -4.35
N ALA A 70 -4.92 24.40 -4.02
CA ALA A 70 -4.39 25.44 -3.16
C ALA A 70 -4.71 25.21 -1.66
N SER A 71 -5.22 24.04 -1.28
CA SER A 71 -5.68 23.77 0.09
C SER A 71 -5.53 22.31 0.51
N GLY A 72 -5.81 22.03 1.78
CA GLY A 72 -5.86 20.67 2.32
C GLY A 72 -4.54 19.92 2.17
N VAL A 73 -4.61 18.66 1.74
CA VAL A 73 -3.43 17.82 1.49
C VAL A 73 -2.63 18.32 0.27
N ALA A 74 -3.31 18.91 -0.72
CA ALA A 74 -2.69 19.32 -1.98
C ALA A 74 -1.70 20.48 -1.79
N GLU A 75 -1.98 21.40 -0.87
CA GLU A 75 -1.13 22.54 -0.55
C GLU A 75 0.31 22.11 -0.19
N MET A 76 0.48 20.96 0.48
CA MET A 76 1.78 20.52 0.94
C MET A 76 2.58 19.69 -0.08
N LEU A 77 1.92 19.13 -1.10
CA LEU A 77 2.56 18.21 -2.05
C LEU A 77 3.72 18.84 -2.82
N PRO A 78 3.65 20.10 -3.31
CA PRO A 78 4.76 20.71 -4.05
C PRO A 78 6.07 20.79 -3.27
N ALA A 79 6.00 21.02 -1.95
CA ALA A 79 7.20 21.08 -1.13
C ALA A 79 7.80 19.68 -0.88
N ILE A 80 6.93 18.67 -0.74
CA ILE A 80 7.34 17.27 -0.68
C ILE A 80 7.97 16.87 -2.03
N ASP A 81 7.36 17.25 -3.15
CA ASP A 81 7.83 16.93 -4.50
C ASP A 81 9.21 17.54 -4.77
N ALA A 82 9.39 18.80 -4.38
CA ALA A 82 10.69 19.46 -4.48
C ALA A 82 11.78 18.74 -3.67
N GLN A 83 11.45 18.11 -2.54
CA GLN A 83 12.40 17.29 -1.78
C GLN A 83 12.70 15.98 -2.51
N VAL A 84 11.65 15.29 -2.97
CA VAL A 84 11.76 14.03 -3.72
C VAL A 84 12.64 14.20 -4.95
N ARG A 85 12.42 15.25 -5.75
CA ARG A 85 13.23 15.56 -6.94
C ARG A 85 14.69 15.89 -6.63
N ARG A 86 14.98 16.43 -5.44
CA ARG A 86 16.37 16.75 -5.02
C ARG A 86 17.18 15.51 -4.65
N VAL A 87 16.56 14.51 -4.04
CA VAL A 87 17.26 13.32 -3.53
C VAL A 87 16.97 12.04 -4.32
N GLY A 88 15.95 12.06 -5.16
CA GLY A 88 15.58 10.95 -6.02
C GLY A 88 16.71 10.59 -6.97
N SER A 89 16.97 9.29 -7.09
CA SER A 89 18.00 8.72 -7.96
C SER A 89 17.47 8.42 -9.37
N HIS A 90 16.17 8.56 -9.59
CA HIS A 90 15.52 8.24 -10.86
C HIS A 90 15.38 9.50 -11.73
N PRO A 91 15.91 9.49 -12.97
CA PRO A 91 15.85 10.65 -13.85
C PRO A 91 14.40 11.08 -14.10
N ALA A 92 14.13 12.35 -13.84
CA ALA A 92 12.94 13.06 -14.29
C ALA A 92 13.38 14.21 -15.18
N SER A 93 12.91 14.24 -16.42
CA SER A 93 13.19 15.32 -17.38
C SER A 93 11.92 15.67 -18.14
N CYS A 94 11.37 16.84 -17.85
CA CYS A 94 10.26 17.38 -18.61
C CYS A 94 10.50 18.87 -18.90
N PRO A 95 11.22 19.18 -19.99
CA PRO A 95 11.57 20.56 -20.34
C PRO A 95 10.36 21.49 -20.47
N SER A 96 9.20 20.95 -20.85
CA SER A 96 7.96 21.68 -21.08
C SER A 96 7.13 21.94 -19.82
N LEU A 97 7.37 21.23 -18.70
CA LEU A 97 6.64 21.41 -17.43
C LEU A 97 7.52 21.90 -16.28
N GLY A 98 8.84 21.89 -16.44
CA GLY A 98 9.77 22.24 -15.37
C GLY A 98 9.69 21.24 -14.22
N ASN A 99 9.65 21.75 -12.97
CA ASN A 99 9.66 20.94 -11.74
C ASN A 99 8.28 20.77 -11.11
N GLY A 100 7.19 20.94 -11.89
CA GLY A 100 5.83 20.82 -11.37
C GLY A 100 5.32 19.39 -11.23
N ILE A 101 4.24 19.20 -10.47
CA ILE A 101 3.45 17.96 -10.42
C ILE A 101 2.48 17.98 -11.61
N ALA A 102 2.59 17.02 -12.52
CA ALA A 102 1.71 16.89 -13.66
C ALA A 102 0.45 16.11 -13.29
N ILE A 103 -0.72 16.70 -13.57
CA ILE A 103 -2.05 16.08 -13.41
C ILE A 103 -2.68 16.04 -14.80
N TYR A 104 -2.82 14.83 -15.34
CA TYR A 104 -3.48 14.53 -16.60
C TYR A 104 -4.96 14.22 -16.33
N ILE A 105 -5.83 15.05 -16.90
CA ILE A 105 -7.29 14.91 -16.81
C ILE A 105 -7.72 13.99 -17.95
N SER A 106 -8.02 12.73 -17.63
CA SER A 106 -8.38 11.71 -18.61
C SER A 106 -9.87 11.71 -18.95
N ASP A 107 -10.14 11.29 -20.19
CA ASP A 107 -11.48 11.18 -20.77
C ASP A 107 -12.05 9.75 -20.74
N GLU A 108 -11.23 8.75 -20.39
CA GLU A 108 -11.61 7.33 -20.42
C GLU A 108 -11.61 6.71 -19.02
N ASP A 109 -10.42 6.58 -18.45
CA ASP A 109 -10.15 5.92 -17.16
C ASP A 109 -9.06 6.70 -16.42
N GLY A 110 -9.10 6.71 -15.09
CA GLY A 110 -8.21 7.52 -14.26
C GLY A 110 -8.14 6.99 -12.82
N GLY A 111 -7.31 7.63 -12.00
CA GLY A 111 -6.89 7.09 -10.71
C GLY A 111 -5.67 6.18 -10.86
N PHE A 112 -4.67 6.66 -11.60
CA PHE A 112 -3.41 5.93 -11.78
C PHE A 112 -2.22 6.88 -11.79
N ALA A 113 -1.15 6.50 -11.11
CA ALA A 113 0.17 7.05 -11.36
C ALA A 113 0.74 6.45 -12.65
N ARG A 114 1.06 7.30 -13.62
CA ARG A 114 1.63 6.90 -14.92
C ARG A 114 3.03 7.46 -15.11
N LYS A 115 3.70 6.98 -16.16
CA LYS A 115 5.06 7.39 -16.51
C LYS A 115 5.17 7.70 -17.99
N ASP A 116 5.83 8.81 -18.25
CA ASP A 116 6.19 9.34 -19.56
C ASP A 116 4.97 9.80 -20.36
N LEU A 117 5.08 10.98 -20.96
CA LEU A 117 4.06 11.57 -21.80
C LEU A 117 4.70 12.55 -22.78
N TYR A 118 3.99 12.90 -23.84
CA TYR A 118 4.33 14.07 -24.63
C TYR A 118 3.51 15.27 -24.18
N VAL A 119 4.13 16.44 -24.11
CA VAL A 119 3.45 17.70 -23.76
C VAL A 119 3.55 18.68 -24.92
N GLU A 120 2.39 19.05 -25.45
CA GLU A 120 2.22 20.00 -26.54
C GLU A 120 1.88 21.40 -25.97
N ARG A 121 2.88 22.29 -25.93
CA ARG A 121 2.68 23.70 -25.54
C ARG A 121 2.25 24.59 -26.72
N ALA A 122 2.53 24.15 -27.94
CA ALA A 122 2.15 24.81 -29.19
C ALA A 122 1.64 23.75 -30.18
N PRO A 123 0.58 24.03 -30.94
CA PRO A 123 -0.06 23.04 -31.82
C PRO A 123 0.93 22.27 -32.69
N GLY A 124 0.86 20.94 -32.64
CA GLY A 124 1.69 20.02 -33.42
C GLY A 124 3.17 19.99 -33.04
N ARG A 125 3.56 20.48 -31.86
CA ARG A 125 4.93 20.43 -31.34
C ARG A 125 5.01 19.75 -29.97
N PRO A 126 4.70 18.45 -29.90
CA PRO A 126 4.82 17.69 -28.66
C PRO A 126 6.30 17.51 -28.24
N ALA A 127 6.61 17.79 -26.98
CA ALA A 127 7.91 17.51 -26.38
C ALA A 127 7.82 16.31 -25.43
N PHE A 128 8.73 15.35 -25.56
CA PHE A 128 8.77 14.19 -24.69
C PHE A 128 9.14 14.59 -23.26
N CYS A 129 8.34 14.14 -22.31
CA CYS A 129 8.56 14.29 -20.88
C CYS A 129 8.75 12.92 -20.26
N GLN A 130 9.96 12.69 -19.78
CA GLN A 130 10.31 11.51 -19.01
C GLN A 130 10.09 11.80 -17.52
N ASP A 131 8.86 11.66 -17.05
CA ASP A 131 8.53 11.85 -15.63
C ASP A 131 7.26 11.07 -15.27
N TYR A 132 7.03 10.89 -13.97
CA TYR A 132 5.79 10.37 -13.44
C TYR A 132 4.73 11.48 -13.34
N PHE A 133 3.48 11.12 -13.62
CA PHE A 133 2.32 12.02 -13.56
C PHE A 133 1.11 11.29 -12.99
N ILE A 134 0.12 12.07 -12.54
CA ILE A 134 -1.14 11.57 -12.00
C ILE A 134 -2.18 11.62 -13.11
N ASP A 135 -2.77 10.48 -13.44
CA ASP A 135 -3.92 10.38 -14.33
C ASP A 135 -5.20 10.31 -13.49
N ILE A 136 -6.17 11.20 -13.77
CA ILE A 136 -7.41 11.32 -13.00
C ILE A 136 -8.58 11.72 -13.88
N THR A 137 -9.76 11.15 -13.63
CA THR A 137 -11.02 11.62 -14.21
C THR A 137 -11.56 12.81 -13.42
N LEU A 138 -12.06 13.82 -14.11
CA LEU A 138 -12.55 15.06 -13.49
C LEU A 138 -14.02 15.31 -13.83
N ASP A 139 -14.84 15.45 -12.80
CA ASP A 139 -16.20 15.94 -12.95
C ASP A 139 -16.57 16.90 -11.81
N ARG A 140 -17.75 17.51 -11.93
CA ARG A 140 -18.22 18.49 -10.94
C ARG A 140 -18.48 17.84 -9.57
N ALA A 141 -19.02 16.63 -9.54
CA ALA A 141 -19.36 15.92 -8.33
C ALA A 141 -18.10 15.47 -7.58
N SER A 142 -17.07 15.00 -8.31
CA SER A 142 -15.79 14.56 -7.71
C SER A 142 -15.04 15.69 -7.00
N LEU A 143 -15.20 16.94 -7.46
CA LEU A 143 -14.70 18.13 -6.77
C LEU A 143 -15.55 18.52 -5.54
N GLU A 144 -16.85 18.27 -5.59
CA GLU A 144 -17.78 18.65 -4.52
C GLU A 144 -17.77 17.65 -3.36
N ASP A 145 -17.66 16.36 -3.66
CA ASP A 145 -17.65 15.25 -2.69
C ASP A 145 -16.26 14.91 -2.15
N GLY A 146 -15.20 15.49 -2.72
CA GLY A 146 -13.81 15.27 -2.31
C GLY A 146 -13.06 14.14 -3.00
N LEU A 147 -13.70 13.38 -3.89
CA LEU A 147 -13.05 12.26 -4.58
C LEU A 147 -11.81 12.70 -5.36
N PHE A 148 -11.84 13.88 -6.01
CA PHE A 148 -10.67 14.41 -6.72
C PHE A 148 -9.47 14.60 -5.78
N GLU A 149 -9.71 15.18 -4.60
CA GLU A 149 -8.67 15.44 -3.59
C GLU A 149 -8.08 14.14 -3.05
N GLU A 150 -8.94 13.15 -2.79
CA GLU A 150 -8.56 11.82 -2.30
C GLU A 150 -7.73 11.03 -3.32
N VAL A 151 -8.19 10.94 -4.56
CA VAL A 151 -7.49 10.21 -5.64
C VAL A 151 -6.17 10.90 -5.95
N LEU A 152 -6.14 12.24 -6.01
CA LEU A 152 -4.89 12.99 -6.16
C LEU A 152 -3.87 12.60 -5.09
N ALA A 153 -4.29 12.51 -3.82
CA ALA A 153 -3.42 12.17 -2.72
C ALA A 153 -2.89 10.73 -2.86
N HIS A 154 -3.78 9.77 -3.17
CA HIS A 154 -3.40 8.37 -3.39
C HIS A 154 -2.35 8.23 -4.51
N GLU A 155 -2.65 8.77 -5.70
CA GLU A 155 -1.77 8.63 -6.87
C GLU A 155 -0.44 9.37 -6.69
N TYR A 156 -0.45 10.51 -5.99
CA TYR A 156 0.78 11.20 -5.66
C TYR A 156 1.70 10.34 -4.77
N GLY A 157 1.14 9.50 -3.89
CA GLY A 157 1.88 8.51 -3.12
C GLY A 157 2.74 7.60 -4.01
N HIS A 158 2.14 7.03 -5.06
CA HIS A 158 2.86 6.21 -6.03
C HIS A 158 3.91 7.00 -6.82
N VAL A 159 3.57 8.22 -7.27
CA VAL A 159 4.52 9.10 -7.97
C VAL A 159 5.75 9.36 -7.11
N LEU A 160 5.55 9.69 -5.83
CA LEU A 160 6.62 9.90 -4.86
C LEU A 160 7.49 8.65 -4.74
N LEU A 161 6.85 7.49 -4.50
CA LEU A 161 7.57 6.26 -4.26
C LEU A 161 8.41 5.81 -5.46
N ARG A 162 7.85 5.93 -6.67
CA ARG A 162 8.51 5.54 -7.92
C ARG A 162 9.63 6.50 -8.33
N ARG A 163 9.61 7.76 -7.89
CA ARG A 163 10.74 8.70 -8.04
C ARG A 163 11.91 8.35 -7.10
N LEU A 164 11.64 7.80 -5.92
CA LEU A 164 12.65 7.45 -4.94
C LEU A 164 13.22 6.04 -5.16
N LEU A 165 12.36 5.04 -5.32
CA LEU A 165 12.75 3.62 -5.38
C LEU A 165 12.81 3.05 -6.80
N GLY A 166 12.28 3.79 -7.78
CA GLY A 166 12.21 3.37 -9.18
C GLY A 166 10.90 2.67 -9.52
N PRO A 167 10.76 2.15 -10.76
CA PRO A 167 9.59 1.37 -11.12
C PRO A 167 9.44 0.17 -10.19
N VAL A 168 8.19 -0.17 -9.84
CA VAL A 168 7.90 -1.38 -9.07
C VAL A 168 8.46 -2.58 -9.82
N PRO A 169 9.27 -3.44 -9.19
CA PRO A 169 9.80 -4.63 -9.85
C PRO A 169 8.65 -5.60 -10.18
N PRO A 170 8.88 -6.57 -11.09
CA PRO A 170 7.90 -7.64 -11.29
C PRO A 170 7.54 -8.32 -9.97
N THR A 171 6.25 -8.47 -9.72
CA THR A 171 5.71 -9.07 -8.50
C THR A 171 4.99 -10.38 -8.79
N PRO A 172 5.00 -11.34 -7.84
CA PRO A 172 4.39 -12.64 -8.05
C PRO A 172 2.86 -12.61 -7.96
N SER A 173 2.28 -11.71 -7.16
CA SER A 173 0.84 -11.70 -6.92
C SER A 173 0.06 -11.25 -8.16
N ARG A 174 -0.89 -12.07 -8.56
CA ARG A 174 -1.85 -11.79 -9.65
C ARG A 174 -3.27 -11.55 -9.14
N GLN A 175 -3.42 -11.47 -7.81
CA GLN A 175 -4.71 -11.22 -7.18
C GLN A 175 -5.29 -9.87 -7.64
N PRO A 176 -6.62 -9.71 -7.75
CA PRO A 176 -7.22 -8.42 -8.05
C PRO A 176 -6.80 -7.36 -7.04
N HIS A 177 -6.66 -6.10 -7.47
CA HIS A 177 -6.39 -5.02 -6.53
C HIS A 177 -7.63 -4.80 -5.65
N SER A 178 -7.44 -4.91 -4.34
CA SER A 178 -8.46 -4.66 -3.33
C SER A 178 -7.75 -4.48 -1.99
N VAL A 179 -8.24 -3.54 -1.17
CA VAL A 179 -7.59 -3.24 0.11
C VAL A 179 -7.71 -4.39 1.13
N PHE A 180 -8.59 -5.36 0.86
CA PHE A 180 -8.78 -6.56 1.68
C PHE A 180 -7.89 -7.72 1.27
N THR A 181 -7.41 -7.69 0.03
CA THR A 181 -6.65 -8.77 -0.59
C THR A 181 -5.27 -8.86 0.04
N VAL A 182 -4.84 -10.07 0.35
CA VAL A 182 -3.44 -10.34 0.70
C VAL A 182 -2.68 -10.62 -0.58
N THR A 183 -1.78 -9.72 -0.96
CA THR A 183 -1.05 -9.77 -2.24
C THR A 183 0.35 -10.37 -2.03
N ASP A 184 1.39 -9.59 -2.35
CA ASP A 184 2.78 -9.85 -2.02
C ASP A 184 3.35 -8.62 -1.30
N PRO A 185 4.45 -8.74 -0.54
CA PRO A 185 4.95 -7.62 0.27
C PRO A 185 5.34 -6.36 -0.51
N VAL A 186 5.72 -6.47 -1.79
CA VAL A 186 6.08 -5.32 -2.63
C VAL A 186 4.82 -4.60 -3.09
N THR A 187 3.86 -5.32 -3.65
CA THR A 187 2.56 -4.76 -4.03
C THR A 187 1.86 -4.13 -2.83
N ALA A 188 1.83 -4.84 -1.69
CA ALA A 188 1.23 -4.34 -0.45
C ALA A 188 1.85 -3.03 0.04
N PHE A 189 3.17 -2.88 -0.12
CA PHE A 189 3.85 -1.65 0.27
C PHE A 189 3.57 -0.49 -0.69
N ASP A 190 3.57 -0.72 -2.01
CA ASP A 190 3.27 0.32 -3.01
C ASP A 190 1.85 0.87 -2.81
N GLU A 191 0.85 -0.02 -2.79
CA GLU A 191 -0.56 0.33 -2.60
C GLU A 191 -0.82 0.92 -1.21
N GLY A 192 -0.24 0.32 -0.15
CA GLY A 192 -0.34 0.87 1.20
C GLY A 192 0.22 2.30 1.31
N PHE A 193 1.23 2.64 0.50
CA PHE A 193 1.80 3.98 0.44
C PHE A 193 0.90 5.01 -0.23
N GLY A 194 0.14 4.61 -1.27
CA GLY A 194 -0.93 5.43 -1.83
C GLY A 194 -2.09 5.57 -0.84
N ILE A 195 -2.57 4.46 -0.29
CA ILE A 195 -3.74 4.39 0.57
C ILE A 195 -3.61 5.26 1.82
N GLN A 196 -2.44 5.31 2.48
CA GLN A 196 -2.26 6.13 3.69
C GLN A 196 -2.49 7.64 3.45
N MET A 197 -2.31 8.13 2.22
CA MET A 197 -2.56 9.54 1.91
C MET A 197 -4.06 9.87 1.88
N GLN A 198 -4.94 8.89 1.66
CA GLN A 198 -6.39 9.11 1.61
C GLN A 198 -7.00 9.52 2.96
N PRO A 199 -6.80 8.80 4.09
CA PRO A 199 -7.27 9.27 5.39
C PRO A 199 -6.57 10.56 5.84
N LEU A 200 -5.33 10.80 5.40
CA LEU A 200 -4.66 12.09 5.63
C LEU A 200 -5.36 13.23 4.88
N ALA A 201 -5.75 13.00 3.61
CA ALA A 201 -6.56 13.94 2.83
C ALA A 201 -7.91 14.20 3.49
N ALA A 202 -8.62 13.15 3.91
CA ALA A 202 -9.88 13.25 4.64
C ALA A 202 -9.76 14.11 5.91
N ARG A 203 -8.65 13.97 6.66
CA ARG A 203 -8.39 14.74 7.88
C ARG A 203 -8.07 16.22 7.59
N MET A 204 -7.35 16.50 6.50
CA MET A 204 -6.88 17.85 6.16
C MET A 204 -7.85 18.61 5.25
N THR A 205 -8.85 17.95 4.67
CA THR A 205 -9.71 18.53 3.66
C THR A 205 -10.45 19.76 4.17
N VAL A 206 -10.49 20.79 3.33
CA VAL A 206 -11.38 21.96 3.48
C VAL A 206 -12.63 21.85 2.61
N THR A 207 -12.72 20.81 1.79
CA THR A 207 -13.85 20.54 0.89
C THR A 207 -15.08 20.15 1.72
N PRO A 208 -16.16 20.94 1.70
CA PRO A 208 -17.31 20.70 2.59
C PRO A 208 -17.97 19.34 2.38
N GLY A 209 -18.08 18.86 1.15
CA GLY A 209 -18.68 17.56 0.85
C GLY A 209 -17.79 16.38 1.29
N PHE A 210 -16.47 16.49 1.10
CA PHE A 210 -15.52 15.50 1.62
C PHE A 210 -15.63 15.40 3.13
N ARG A 211 -15.57 16.55 3.81
CA ARG A 211 -15.71 16.63 5.26
C ARG A 211 -17.03 16.02 5.73
N ALA A 212 -18.15 16.38 5.09
CA ALA A 212 -19.45 15.83 5.39
C ALA A 212 -19.54 14.30 5.17
N ARG A 213 -18.86 13.76 4.15
CA ARG A 213 -18.78 12.31 3.88
C ARG A 213 -18.05 11.59 5.02
N VAL A 214 -16.85 12.05 5.36
CA VAL A 214 -15.99 11.44 6.39
C VAL A 214 -16.63 11.49 7.77
N GLU A 215 -17.36 12.56 8.09
CA GLU A 215 -18.09 12.70 9.36
C GLU A 215 -19.46 12.00 9.36
N GLY A 216 -19.84 11.31 8.28
CA GLY A 216 -21.13 10.61 8.16
C GLY A 216 -22.35 11.54 8.14
N ARG A 217 -22.16 12.80 7.73
CA ARG A 217 -23.24 13.80 7.55
C ARG A 217 -23.87 13.77 6.16
N SER A 218 -23.21 13.15 5.19
CA SER A 218 -23.76 12.91 3.85
C SER A 218 -24.60 11.63 3.83
N ALA A 219 -25.74 11.67 3.16
CA ALA A 219 -26.53 10.46 2.91
C ALA A 219 -25.77 9.54 1.93
N ALA A 220 -25.78 8.24 2.20
CA ALA A 220 -25.24 7.26 1.27
C ALA A 220 -26.03 7.27 -0.05
N SER A 221 -25.32 7.25 -1.16
CA SER A 221 -25.86 7.17 -2.52
C SER A 221 -25.89 5.71 -2.99
N ALA A 222 -26.63 5.43 -4.06
CA ALA A 222 -26.59 4.12 -4.71
C ALA A 222 -25.20 3.78 -5.28
N ALA A 223 -24.41 4.79 -5.67
CA ALA A 223 -23.04 4.60 -6.14
C ALA A 223 -22.13 4.06 -5.02
N ASP A 224 -22.41 4.38 -3.75
CA ASP A 224 -21.66 3.89 -2.60
C ASP A 224 -21.88 2.39 -2.32
N LEU A 225 -22.80 1.74 -3.04
CA LEU A 225 -22.97 0.28 -3.00
C LEU A 225 -21.97 -0.45 -3.92
N TRP A 226 -21.32 0.27 -4.85
CA TRP A 226 -20.31 -0.30 -5.74
C TRP A 226 -19.01 -0.60 -4.97
N LEU A 227 -18.34 -1.70 -5.33
CA LEU A 227 -17.15 -2.23 -4.63
C LEU A 227 -16.10 -1.14 -4.38
N SER A 228 -15.65 -0.43 -5.41
CA SER A 228 -14.58 0.57 -5.29
C SER A 228 -14.96 1.74 -4.37
N ARG A 229 -16.23 2.15 -4.35
CA ARG A 229 -16.70 3.22 -3.44
C ARG A 229 -16.79 2.73 -1.99
N ARG A 230 -17.15 1.45 -1.77
CA ARG A 230 -17.10 0.82 -0.44
C ARG A 230 -15.67 0.72 0.06
N GLU A 231 -14.72 0.38 -0.81
CA GLU A 231 -13.30 0.34 -0.47
C GLU A 231 -12.77 1.71 -0.02
N THR A 232 -13.12 2.80 -0.71
CA THR A 232 -12.80 4.18 -0.27
C THR A 232 -13.24 4.41 1.18
N TRP A 233 -14.50 4.13 1.52
CA TRP A 233 -14.99 4.34 2.88
C TRP A 233 -14.21 3.51 3.92
N VAL A 234 -13.85 2.27 3.57
CA VAL A 234 -13.06 1.44 4.47
C VAL A 234 -11.62 1.94 4.57
N ARG A 235 -10.99 2.41 3.50
CA ARG A 235 -9.65 3.03 3.56
C ARG A 235 -9.64 4.25 4.48
N GLU A 236 -10.65 5.09 4.42
CA GLU A 236 -10.79 6.28 5.29
C GLU A 236 -10.97 5.92 6.77
N THR A 237 -11.67 4.83 7.06
CA THR A 237 -12.08 4.47 8.43
C THR A 237 -11.20 3.39 9.07
N ALA A 238 -10.89 2.30 8.37
CA ALA A 238 -10.12 1.18 8.89
C ALA A 238 -8.62 1.47 9.02
N VAL A 239 -8.04 2.35 8.18
CA VAL A 239 -6.62 2.71 8.27
C VAL A 239 -6.30 3.36 9.63
N PRO A 240 -6.99 4.43 10.08
CA PRO A 240 -6.75 5.00 11.42
C PRO A 240 -6.98 4.01 12.57
N HIS A 241 -7.99 3.14 12.46
CA HIS A 241 -8.38 2.20 13.51
C HIS A 241 -7.55 0.92 13.55
N ASN A 242 -6.70 0.66 12.53
CA ASN A 242 -5.91 -0.55 12.37
C ASN A 242 -6.74 -1.82 12.14
N ASP A 243 -7.89 -1.70 11.46
CA ASP A 243 -8.78 -2.86 11.28
C ASP A 243 -8.24 -3.85 10.24
N PHE A 244 -7.29 -3.44 9.39
CA PHE A 244 -6.68 -4.31 8.37
C PHE A 244 -5.78 -5.42 8.93
N VAL A 245 -5.47 -5.41 10.23
CA VAL A 245 -4.78 -6.53 10.89
C VAL A 245 -5.67 -7.75 11.07
N PHE A 246 -6.99 -7.61 10.97
CA PHE A 246 -7.93 -8.71 11.09
C PHE A 246 -8.12 -9.40 9.74
N ALA A 247 -8.31 -10.72 9.77
CA ALA A 247 -8.69 -11.48 8.59
C ALA A 247 -10.12 -11.10 8.16
N PRO A 248 -10.45 -11.17 6.86
CA PRO A 248 -11.84 -11.04 6.43
C PRO A 248 -12.69 -12.16 7.04
N ALA A 249 -13.96 -11.87 7.28
CA ALA A 249 -14.93 -12.87 7.72
C ALA A 249 -14.99 -14.01 6.70
N PRO A 250 -15.02 -15.29 7.14
CA PRO A 250 -15.06 -16.42 6.24
C PRO A 250 -16.24 -16.30 5.27
N PRO A 251 -16.04 -16.55 3.96
CA PRO A 251 -17.16 -16.58 3.03
C PRO A 251 -18.12 -17.71 3.41
N GLY A 252 -19.41 -17.53 3.10
CA GLY A 252 -20.37 -18.62 3.24
C GLY A 252 -20.00 -19.82 2.36
N GLU A 253 -20.53 -21.01 2.69
CA GLU A 253 -20.22 -22.24 1.94
C GLU A 253 -20.91 -22.32 0.56
N ASN A 254 -21.81 -21.38 0.25
CA ASN A 254 -22.55 -21.33 -1.01
C ASN A 254 -21.64 -20.99 -2.21
N GLY A 255 -21.95 -21.56 -3.38
CA GLY A 255 -21.22 -21.31 -4.64
C GLY A 255 -20.10 -22.32 -4.94
N ASP A 256 -19.44 -22.15 -6.08
CA ASP A 256 -18.26 -22.93 -6.45
C ASP A 256 -16.97 -22.40 -5.79
N ALA A 257 -15.82 -23.02 -6.04
CA ALA A 257 -14.55 -22.60 -5.43
C ALA A 257 -14.16 -21.17 -5.84
N TYR A 258 -14.45 -20.78 -7.08
CA TYR A 258 -14.15 -19.45 -7.58
C TYR A 258 -15.02 -18.38 -6.92
N ALA A 259 -16.34 -18.61 -6.84
CA ALA A 259 -17.27 -17.69 -6.20
C ALA A 259 -16.93 -17.46 -4.72
N ARG A 260 -16.47 -18.50 -4.02
CA ARG A 260 -16.00 -18.38 -2.62
C ARG A 260 -14.70 -17.60 -2.49
N TRP A 261 -13.73 -17.86 -3.37
CA TRP A 261 -12.50 -17.08 -3.43
C TRP A 261 -12.81 -15.60 -3.69
N LEU A 262 -13.62 -15.30 -4.72
CA LEU A 262 -14.00 -13.93 -5.04
C LEU A 262 -14.76 -13.24 -3.88
N ALA A 263 -15.62 -13.97 -3.18
CA ALA A 263 -16.31 -13.47 -2.00
C ALA A 263 -15.34 -13.14 -0.86
N ALA A 264 -14.24 -13.89 -0.71
CA ALA A 264 -13.20 -13.60 0.28
C ALA A 264 -12.41 -12.34 -0.10
N GLU A 265 -12.01 -12.20 -1.38
CA GLU A 265 -11.23 -11.03 -1.86
C GLU A 265 -12.03 -9.71 -1.88
N THR A 266 -13.36 -9.80 -1.79
CA THR A 266 -14.28 -8.65 -1.77
C THR A 266 -15.05 -8.51 -0.44
N SER A 267 -14.68 -9.32 0.57
CA SER A 267 -15.33 -9.31 1.89
C SER A 267 -14.89 -8.10 2.71
N LEU A 268 -15.87 -7.28 3.09
CA LEU A 268 -15.66 -6.10 3.93
C LEU A 268 -15.66 -6.38 5.44
N PRO A 269 -16.52 -7.26 5.98
CA PRO A 269 -16.52 -7.51 7.42
C PRO A 269 -15.21 -8.15 7.86
N ALA A 270 -14.51 -7.50 8.79
CA ALA A 270 -13.39 -8.10 9.50
C ALA A 270 -13.89 -9.10 10.56
N ASP A 271 -13.17 -10.20 10.74
CA ASP A 271 -13.37 -11.08 11.89
C ASP A 271 -12.48 -10.63 13.07
N PRO A 272 -13.05 -10.03 14.13
CA PRO A 272 -12.26 -9.52 15.24
C PRO A 272 -11.61 -10.63 16.07
N CYS A 273 -11.99 -11.89 15.87
CA CYS A 273 -11.41 -13.05 16.54
C CYS A 273 -10.25 -13.69 15.77
N HIS A 274 -9.93 -13.23 14.56
CA HIS A 274 -8.85 -13.79 13.75
C HIS A 274 -7.91 -12.69 13.26
N LEU A 275 -6.67 -12.72 13.74
CA LEU A 275 -5.62 -11.82 13.26
C LEU A 275 -4.93 -12.43 12.03
N LYS A 276 -4.50 -11.57 11.12
CA LYS A 276 -3.55 -11.92 10.07
C LYS A 276 -2.21 -12.33 10.71
N SER A 277 -1.56 -13.36 10.18
CA SER A 277 -0.18 -13.68 10.58
C SER A 277 0.78 -12.53 10.23
N GLY A 278 2.00 -12.55 10.80
CA GLY A 278 3.04 -11.58 10.42
C GLY A 278 3.29 -11.51 8.91
N ASP A 279 3.36 -12.65 8.22
CA ASP A 279 3.51 -12.71 6.76
C ASP A 279 2.32 -12.08 6.03
N GLN A 280 1.09 -12.38 6.47
CA GLN A 280 -0.12 -11.79 5.90
C GLN A 280 -0.20 -10.28 6.13
N MET A 281 0.27 -9.79 7.29
CA MET A 281 0.36 -8.37 7.58
C MET A 281 1.36 -7.66 6.67
N MET A 282 2.50 -8.30 6.34
CA MET A 282 3.48 -7.72 5.41
C MET A 282 2.99 -7.71 3.96
N ALA A 283 2.06 -8.60 3.61
CA ALA A 283 1.41 -8.67 2.30
C ALA A 283 0.01 -8.01 2.28
N SER A 284 -0.31 -7.15 3.25
CA SER A 284 -1.60 -6.44 3.36
C SER A 284 -1.42 -4.95 3.11
N GLU A 285 -2.03 -4.45 2.02
CA GLU A 285 -2.01 -3.02 1.64
C GLU A 285 -2.48 -2.13 2.81
N GLY A 286 -3.59 -2.52 3.43
CA GLY A 286 -4.17 -1.77 4.54
C GLY A 286 -3.31 -1.75 5.82
N VAL A 287 -2.52 -2.79 6.10
CA VAL A 287 -1.60 -2.78 7.26
C VAL A 287 -0.40 -1.88 6.99
N ALA A 288 0.16 -1.92 5.77
CA ALA A 288 1.19 -0.98 5.35
C ALA A 288 0.68 0.47 5.41
N ALA A 289 -0.54 0.70 4.94
CA ALA A 289 -1.20 2.00 5.03
C ALA A 289 -1.38 2.47 6.48
N THR A 290 -1.83 1.61 7.40
CA THR A 290 -1.97 1.98 8.82
C THR A 290 -0.66 2.36 9.46
N PHE A 291 0.42 1.60 9.22
CA PHE A 291 1.73 1.95 9.75
C PHE A 291 2.20 3.32 9.23
N LEU A 292 2.14 3.52 7.91
CA LEU A 292 2.58 4.77 7.29
C LEU A 292 1.73 5.95 7.73
N TYR A 293 0.40 5.79 7.79
CA TYR A 293 -0.52 6.82 8.29
C TYR A 293 -0.15 7.25 9.71
N ARG A 294 0.06 6.29 10.65
CA ARG A 294 0.42 6.61 12.03
C ARG A 294 1.84 7.18 12.17
N LEU A 295 2.74 6.81 11.26
CA LEU A 295 4.10 7.35 11.22
C LEU A 295 4.12 8.82 10.77
N LEU A 296 3.17 9.20 9.91
CA LEU A 296 3.09 10.48 9.22
C LEU A 296 2.06 11.46 9.82
N ASP A 297 1.01 10.96 10.47
CA ASP A 297 -0.02 11.76 11.16
C ASP A 297 0.53 12.31 12.48
N VAL A 298 1.29 13.40 12.37
CA VAL A 298 1.80 14.19 13.50
C VAL A 298 0.84 15.32 13.92
N GLY A 299 -0.43 15.26 13.47
CA GLY A 299 -1.44 16.27 13.75
C GLY A 299 -2.06 16.91 12.50
N ALA A 300 -2.81 17.99 12.70
CA ALA A 300 -3.50 18.70 11.62
C ALA A 300 -2.67 19.85 11.01
N ASP A 301 -1.45 20.08 11.50
CA ASP A 301 -0.56 21.13 10.98
C ASP A 301 0.14 20.62 9.72
N SER A 302 -0.21 21.22 8.57
CA SER A 302 0.37 20.87 7.27
C SER A 302 1.90 21.00 7.25
N LYS A 303 2.48 21.93 8.01
CA LYS A 303 3.94 22.09 8.09
C LYS A 303 4.60 20.94 8.85
N ALA A 304 3.96 20.49 9.93
CA ALA A 304 4.46 19.34 10.70
C ALA A 304 4.38 18.06 9.87
N VAL A 305 3.26 17.84 9.18
CA VAL A 305 3.08 16.71 8.25
C VAL A 305 4.13 16.78 7.13
N ALA A 306 4.30 17.92 6.48
CA ALA A 306 5.27 18.05 5.40
C ALA A 306 6.73 17.88 5.88
N HIS A 307 7.05 18.29 7.11
CA HIS A 307 8.33 18.00 7.74
C HIS A 307 8.53 16.49 7.97
N ARG A 308 7.48 15.79 8.43
CA ARG A 308 7.53 14.34 8.63
C ARG A 308 7.72 13.59 7.32
N TYR A 309 7.07 14.04 6.25
CA TYR A 309 7.34 13.56 4.89
C TYR A 309 8.77 13.82 4.43
N ALA A 310 9.37 14.96 4.79
CA ALA A 310 10.78 15.23 4.48
C ALA A 310 11.71 14.17 5.08
N GLN A 311 11.44 13.75 6.32
CA GLN A 311 12.18 12.66 6.96
C GLN A 311 11.98 11.34 6.20
N LEU A 312 10.73 10.98 5.90
CA LEU A 312 10.41 9.78 5.14
C LEU A 312 11.11 9.75 3.78
N VAL A 313 11.16 10.88 3.07
CA VAL A 313 11.87 11.01 1.79
C VAL A 313 13.36 10.70 1.93
N GLN A 314 14.02 11.17 2.99
CA GLN A 314 15.42 10.80 3.26
C GLN A 314 15.58 9.31 3.55
N VAL A 315 14.67 8.72 4.33
CA VAL A 315 14.69 7.28 4.64
C VAL A 315 14.52 6.44 3.39
N LEU A 316 13.54 6.77 2.53
CA LEU A 316 13.32 6.06 1.27
C LEU A 316 14.47 6.24 0.28
N ALA A 317 15.07 7.44 0.21
CA ALA A 317 16.27 7.66 -0.59
C ALA A 317 17.47 6.83 -0.09
N HIS A 318 17.60 6.67 1.24
CA HIS A 318 18.61 5.79 1.85
C HIS A 318 18.36 4.30 1.54
N VAL A 319 17.09 3.86 1.52
CA VAL A 319 16.72 2.51 1.05
C VAL A 319 17.10 2.33 -0.42
N GLY A 320 16.82 3.32 -1.26
CA GLY A 320 17.33 3.48 -2.63
C GLY A 320 16.83 2.49 -3.69
N LYS A 321 16.21 1.39 -3.29
CA LYS A 321 15.60 0.37 -4.17
C LYS A 321 14.54 -0.43 -3.45
N TRP A 322 13.66 -1.07 -4.21
CA TRP A 322 12.62 -1.96 -3.68
C TRP A 322 13.20 -3.16 -2.90
N PRO A 323 12.87 -3.32 -1.61
CA PRO A 323 13.19 -4.53 -0.85
C PRO A 323 12.28 -5.69 -1.29
N ALA A 324 12.80 -6.91 -1.38
CA ALA A 324 12.06 -8.03 -1.98
C ALA A 324 11.09 -8.77 -1.03
N GLN A 325 11.36 -8.84 0.28
CA GLN A 325 10.61 -9.71 1.21
C GLN A 325 9.75 -8.96 2.24
N ALA A 326 10.20 -7.81 2.73
CA ALA A 326 9.44 -7.04 3.71
C ALA A 326 9.82 -5.55 3.63
N PRO A 327 9.33 -4.82 2.61
CA PRO A 327 9.62 -3.38 2.45
C PRO A 327 9.32 -2.56 3.70
N LEU A 328 8.25 -2.89 4.42
CA LEU A 328 7.86 -2.18 5.64
C LEU A 328 8.89 -2.36 6.78
N VAL A 329 9.42 -3.58 6.97
CA VAL A 329 10.50 -3.83 7.95
C VAL A 329 11.78 -3.14 7.53
N ALA A 330 12.10 -3.13 6.23
CA ALA A 330 13.26 -2.43 5.69
C ALA A 330 13.15 -0.91 5.92
N LEU A 331 11.95 -0.33 5.76
CA LEU A 331 11.68 1.07 6.06
C LEU A 331 11.92 1.40 7.55
N VAL A 332 11.42 0.57 8.47
CA VAL A 332 11.63 0.75 9.92
C VAL A 332 13.12 0.70 10.28
N ARG A 333 13.86 -0.26 9.72
CA ARG A 333 15.32 -0.37 9.91
C ARG A 333 16.05 0.87 9.38
N ALA A 334 15.76 1.26 8.15
CA ALA A 334 16.33 2.44 7.52
C ALA A 334 16.02 3.72 8.29
N TRP A 335 14.82 3.84 8.87
CA TRP A 335 14.48 4.97 9.74
C TRP A 335 15.41 5.06 10.94
N GLY A 336 15.66 3.94 11.63
CA GLY A 336 16.58 3.90 12.76
C GLY A 336 18.04 4.14 12.40
N GLU A 337 18.44 3.91 11.15
CA GLU A 337 19.78 4.24 10.64
C GLU A 337 19.93 5.73 10.32
N VAL A 338 18.94 6.33 9.66
CA VAL A 338 18.95 7.75 9.26
C VAL A 338 18.66 8.67 10.44
N TYR A 339 17.74 8.27 11.33
CA TYR A 339 17.33 9.01 12.52
C TYR A 339 17.47 8.15 13.79
N PRO A 340 18.71 7.88 14.29
CA PRO A 340 18.93 7.01 15.44
C PRO A 340 18.19 7.43 16.72
N GLY A 341 17.94 8.74 16.89
CA GLY A 341 17.17 9.27 18.03
C GLY A 341 15.68 8.91 18.02
N GLU A 342 15.14 8.48 16.87
CA GLU A 342 13.73 8.08 16.72
C GLU A 342 13.56 6.57 16.57
N LYS A 343 14.66 5.81 16.56
CA LYS A 343 14.67 4.37 16.30
C LYS A 343 13.68 3.61 17.19
N ASP A 344 13.73 3.85 18.50
CA ASP A 344 12.92 3.12 19.47
C ASP A 344 11.42 3.43 19.31
N ASP A 345 11.06 4.68 19.02
CA ASP A 345 9.66 5.08 18.86
C ASP A 345 9.06 4.53 17.57
N VAL A 346 9.80 4.55 16.45
CA VAL A 346 9.33 3.97 15.19
C VAL A 346 9.26 2.44 15.26
N THR A 347 10.21 1.81 15.95
CA THR A 347 10.19 0.37 16.23
C THR A 347 8.96 0.00 17.07
N ARG A 348 8.71 0.74 18.15
CA ARG A 348 7.52 0.52 18.99
C ARG A 348 6.23 0.71 18.21
N LEU A 349 6.12 1.77 17.41
CA LEU A 349 4.96 2.01 16.55
C LEU A 349 4.69 0.81 15.62
N PHE A 350 5.74 0.27 15.00
CA PHE A 350 5.62 -0.90 14.13
C PHE A 350 5.14 -2.14 14.89
N LEU A 351 5.68 -2.40 16.08
CA LEU A 351 5.25 -3.49 16.94
C LEU A 351 3.81 -3.30 17.42
N ASP A 352 3.38 -2.07 17.73
CA ASP A 352 2.01 -1.77 18.15
C ASP A 352 1.00 -1.98 17.02
N VAL A 353 1.33 -1.54 15.80
CA VAL A 353 0.49 -1.73 14.61
C VAL A 353 0.33 -3.22 14.28
N THR A 354 1.41 -3.98 14.37
CA THR A 354 1.40 -5.42 14.03
C THR A 354 1.01 -6.32 15.20
N TYR A 355 0.70 -5.77 16.38
CA TYR A 355 0.58 -6.50 17.64
C TYR A 355 1.77 -7.45 17.92
N GLY A 356 2.95 -7.07 17.41
CA GLY A 356 4.20 -7.82 17.46
C GLY A 356 4.21 -9.14 16.66
N ALA A 357 3.24 -9.35 15.76
CA ALA A 357 3.09 -10.58 15.00
C ALA A 357 4.28 -10.88 14.08
N THR A 358 5.02 -9.87 13.64
CA THR A 358 6.19 -10.03 12.77
C THR A 358 7.43 -10.53 13.52
N ALA A 359 7.48 -10.35 14.85
CA ALA A 359 8.64 -10.68 15.68
C ALA A 359 8.37 -11.82 16.69
N SER A 360 7.11 -12.14 17.00
CA SER A 360 6.76 -13.16 17.99
C SER A 360 5.40 -13.82 17.75
N MET A 361 5.40 -15.08 17.30
CA MET A 361 4.18 -15.89 17.19
C MET A 361 3.41 -16.01 18.50
N ALA A 362 4.11 -16.18 19.63
CA ALA A 362 3.45 -16.27 20.94
C ALA A 362 2.72 -14.97 21.33
N LEU A 363 3.15 -13.82 20.78
CA LEU A 363 2.51 -12.54 21.06
C LEU A 363 1.32 -12.32 20.12
N HIS A 364 1.44 -12.74 18.87
CA HIS A 364 0.31 -12.85 17.93
C HIS A 364 -0.85 -13.64 18.54
N ASP A 365 -0.59 -14.85 19.05
CA ASP A 365 -1.64 -15.70 19.61
C ASP A 365 -2.30 -15.07 20.85
N GLN A 366 -1.51 -14.38 21.68
CA GLN A 366 -2.03 -13.63 22.82
C GLN A 366 -2.90 -12.43 22.38
N ALA A 367 -2.50 -11.73 21.31
CA ALA A 367 -3.27 -10.62 20.75
C ALA A 367 -4.59 -11.10 20.15
N GLU A 368 -4.59 -12.21 19.40
CA GLU A 368 -5.80 -12.80 18.82
C GLU A 368 -6.78 -13.23 19.91
N GLN A 369 -6.27 -13.95 20.92
CA GLN A 369 -7.07 -14.35 22.08
C GLN A 369 -7.66 -13.13 22.80
N LEU A 370 -6.85 -12.11 23.07
CA LEU A 370 -7.28 -10.87 23.70
C LEU A 370 -8.39 -10.19 22.88
N SER A 371 -8.19 -10.06 21.58
CA SER A 371 -9.16 -9.46 20.66
C SER A 371 -10.48 -10.23 20.68
N CYS A 372 -10.44 -11.56 20.59
CA CYS A 372 -11.65 -12.37 20.58
C CYS A 372 -12.42 -12.32 21.91
N ILE A 373 -11.72 -12.27 23.05
CA ILE A 373 -12.36 -12.05 24.36
C ILE A 373 -13.04 -10.67 24.41
N GLY A 374 -12.36 -9.63 23.88
CA GLY A 374 -12.87 -8.26 23.81
C GLY A 374 -14.12 -8.15 22.94
N ALA A 375 -14.09 -8.74 21.75
CA ALA A 375 -15.21 -8.77 20.80
C ALA A 375 -16.47 -9.42 21.37
N ARG A 376 -16.32 -10.37 22.30
CA ARG A 376 -17.43 -11.04 23.00
C ARG A 376 -17.93 -10.27 24.24
N GLY A 377 -17.32 -9.13 24.57
CA GLY A 377 -17.67 -8.34 25.76
C GLY A 377 -17.31 -9.05 27.09
N ALA A 378 -16.38 -10.01 27.08
CA ALA A 378 -16.07 -10.84 28.24
C ALA A 378 -15.08 -10.15 29.21
N LEU A 379 -15.55 -9.10 29.89
CA LEU A 379 -14.74 -8.19 30.72
C LEU A 379 -13.84 -8.90 31.74
N THR A 380 -14.36 -9.92 32.44
CA THR A 380 -13.62 -10.68 33.46
C THR A 380 -12.38 -11.37 32.89
N GLY A 381 -12.44 -11.86 31.65
CA GLY A 381 -11.28 -12.43 30.95
C GLY A 381 -10.41 -11.37 30.29
N PHE A 382 -11.02 -10.28 29.80
CA PHE A 382 -10.34 -9.24 29.03
C PHE A 382 -9.28 -8.49 29.84
N VAL A 383 -9.63 -8.02 31.05
CA VAL A 383 -8.72 -7.18 31.84
C VAL A 383 -7.42 -7.92 32.22
N PRO A 384 -7.45 -9.17 32.72
CA PRO A 384 -6.23 -9.95 32.96
C PRO A 384 -5.42 -10.21 31.67
N ALA A 385 -6.09 -10.59 30.58
CA ALA A 385 -5.44 -10.86 29.30
C ALA A 385 -4.75 -9.60 28.75
N LEU A 386 -5.39 -8.43 28.83
CA LEU A 386 -4.84 -7.15 28.41
C LEU A 386 -3.57 -6.80 29.20
N LYS A 387 -3.59 -7.00 30.53
CA LYS A 387 -2.40 -6.77 31.37
C LYS A 387 -1.26 -7.72 31.02
N ALA A 388 -1.56 -8.98 30.71
CA ALA A 388 -0.56 -9.97 30.30
C ALA A 388 0.06 -9.60 28.94
N TYR A 389 -0.78 -9.31 27.93
CA TYR A 389 -0.36 -8.88 26.61
C TYR A 389 0.54 -7.64 26.66
N ARG A 390 0.13 -6.58 27.38
CA ARG A 390 0.94 -5.34 27.51
C ARG A 390 2.33 -5.60 28.09
N ARG A 391 2.44 -6.49 29.08
CA ARG A 391 3.75 -6.88 29.64
C ARG A 391 4.59 -7.66 28.65
N ALA A 392 3.97 -8.57 27.89
CA ALA A 392 4.64 -9.36 26.88
C ALA A 392 5.15 -8.50 25.71
N LEU A 393 4.32 -7.55 25.25
CA LEU A 393 4.70 -6.57 24.22
C LEU A 393 5.85 -5.66 24.68
N ALA A 394 5.79 -5.10 25.89
CA ALA A 394 6.88 -4.28 26.44
C ALA A 394 8.20 -5.08 26.56
N LYS A 395 8.11 -6.37 26.89
CA LYS A 395 9.29 -7.25 26.92
C LYS A 395 9.83 -7.53 25.52
N LEU A 396 8.95 -7.69 24.52
CA LEU A 396 9.36 -7.84 23.12
C LEU A 396 10.05 -6.58 22.62
N ASP A 397 9.46 -5.40 22.85
CA ASP A 397 10.03 -4.08 22.53
C ASP A 397 11.46 -3.95 23.06
N ALA A 398 11.66 -4.22 24.37
CA ALA A 398 12.99 -4.19 24.98
C ALA A 398 13.99 -5.19 24.36
N ARG A 399 13.54 -6.39 23.97
CA ARG A 399 14.40 -7.39 23.31
C ARG A 399 14.79 -6.97 21.90
N VAL A 400 13.86 -6.36 21.15
CA VAL A 400 14.12 -5.81 19.81
C VAL A 400 15.09 -4.64 19.90
N ALA A 401 14.85 -3.68 20.81
CA ALA A 401 15.74 -2.55 21.04
C ALA A 401 17.18 -3.00 21.41
N ALA A 402 17.30 -4.06 22.22
CA ALA A 402 18.58 -4.66 22.58
C ALA A 402 19.21 -5.57 21.49
N GLY A 403 18.57 -5.72 20.33
CA GLY A 403 19.05 -6.58 19.23
C GLY A 403 18.97 -8.08 19.52
N GLN A 404 18.26 -8.49 20.56
CA GLN A 404 18.10 -9.90 20.97
C GLN A 404 16.99 -10.62 20.19
N THR A 405 16.19 -9.89 19.42
CA THR A 405 15.11 -10.42 18.57
C THR A 405 14.98 -9.49 17.38
N ALA A 406 14.90 -10.07 16.17
CA ALA A 406 14.71 -9.30 14.95
C ALA A 406 13.23 -8.92 14.77
N LEU A 407 12.96 -7.79 14.10
CA LEU A 407 11.61 -7.31 13.80
C LEU A 407 10.80 -8.26 12.90
N ASP A 408 11.50 -9.10 12.15
CA ASP A 408 11.00 -10.11 11.22
C ASP A 408 11.25 -11.54 11.71
N ALA A 409 11.55 -11.73 13.00
CA ALA A 409 11.90 -13.05 13.55
C ALA A 409 10.79 -14.10 13.47
N ALA A 410 9.55 -13.70 13.25
CA ALA A 410 8.39 -14.59 13.09
C ALA A 410 7.86 -14.62 11.64
N LEU A 411 8.58 -14.05 10.68
CA LEU A 411 8.25 -14.13 9.25
C LEU A 411 8.87 -15.38 8.60
N GLY A 412 8.17 -15.94 7.62
CA GLY A 412 8.63 -17.04 6.79
C GLY A 412 9.24 -16.59 5.47
N PRO A 413 9.93 -17.48 4.75
CA PRO A 413 10.21 -17.26 3.34
C PRO A 413 8.92 -17.31 2.52
N SER A 414 8.90 -16.62 1.37
CA SER A 414 7.79 -16.81 0.42
C SER A 414 7.86 -18.16 -0.28
N LEU A 415 6.73 -18.86 -0.32
CA LEU A 415 6.57 -20.18 -0.89
C LEU A 415 5.47 -20.15 -1.96
N TRP A 416 5.81 -19.60 -3.12
CA TRP A 416 4.88 -19.37 -4.23
C TRP A 416 4.47 -20.65 -4.94
N LEU A 417 3.17 -20.77 -5.18
CA LEU A 417 2.49 -21.85 -5.89
C LEU A 417 1.60 -21.24 -6.98
N ALA A 418 1.51 -21.91 -8.13
CA ALA A 418 0.60 -21.51 -9.19
C ALA A 418 0.14 -22.71 -10.02
N ASP A 419 -1.04 -22.57 -10.60
CA ASP A 419 -1.56 -23.47 -11.62
C ASP A 419 -2.01 -22.63 -12.83
N PRO A 420 -1.35 -22.75 -14.00
CA PRO A 420 -1.75 -22.06 -15.22
C PRO A 420 -3.17 -22.36 -15.68
N ASP A 421 -3.80 -23.44 -15.23
CA ASP A 421 -5.16 -23.80 -15.63
C ASP A 421 -6.23 -23.22 -14.68
N VAL A 422 -5.85 -22.84 -13.46
CA VAL A 422 -6.72 -22.13 -12.52
C VAL A 422 -6.70 -20.64 -12.82
N ARG A 423 -7.67 -20.17 -13.60
CA ARG A 423 -7.75 -18.77 -14.06
C ARG A 423 -8.64 -17.90 -13.18
N ILE A 424 -8.15 -16.70 -12.90
CA ILE A 424 -8.85 -15.61 -12.21
C ILE A 424 -9.01 -14.38 -13.10
N ALA A 425 -10.00 -13.57 -12.75
CA ALA A 425 -10.21 -12.26 -13.36
C ALA A 425 -9.17 -11.26 -12.84
N GLU A 426 -8.74 -10.33 -13.70
CA GLU A 426 -7.81 -9.25 -13.31
C GLU A 426 -8.46 -8.25 -12.35
N GLN A 427 -9.75 -7.98 -12.57
CA GLN A 427 -10.60 -7.18 -11.68
C GLN A 427 -11.78 -8.01 -11.19
N PRO A 428 -12.31 -7.78 -9.98
CA PRO A 428 -13.43 -8.56 -9.43
C PRO A 428 -14.69 -8.55 -10.30
N TRP A 429 -14.90 -7.48 -11.07
CA TRP A 429 -16.04 -7.30 -11.97
C TRP A 429 -15.77 -7.73 -13.42
N SER A 430 -14.55 -8.17 -13.75
CA SER A 430 -14.23 -8.64 -15.09
C SER A 430 -14.85 -10.00 -15.36
N VAL A 431 -15.50 -10.13 -16.52
CA VAL A 431 -16.13 -11.39 -16.96
C VAL A 431 -15.09 -12.44 -17.36
N GLU A 432 -14.03 -12.00 -18.02
CA GLU A 432 -12.97 -12.88 -18.53
C GLU A 432 -11.93 -13.19 -17.46
N ARG A 433 -11.60 -14.48 -17.32
CA ARG A 433 -10.58 -14.98 -16.38
C ARG A 433 -9.31 -15.29 -17.17
N LYS A 434 -8.32 -14.40 -17.13
CA LYS A 434 -7.12 -14.47 -17.97
C LYS A 434 -5.85 -14.79 -17.20
N LEU A 435 -5.76 -14.36 -15.94
CA LEU A 435 -4.55 -14.52 -15.14
C LEU A 435 -4.60 -15.87 -14.42
N PRO A 436 -3.51 -16.63 -14.31
CA PRO A 436 -3.50 -17.78 -13.43
C PRO A 436 -3.45 -17.32 -11.97
N LEU A 437 -4.07 -18.09 -11.08
CA LEU A 437 -3.98 -17.87 -9.64
C LEU A 437 -2.56 -18.17 -9.17
N VAL A 438 -1.96 -17.21 -8.45
CA VAL A 438 -0.64 -17.32 -7.83
C VAL A 438 -0.79 -16.98 -6.36
N VAL A 439 -0.34 -17.86 -5.47
CA VAL A 439 -0.46 -17.68 -4.02
C VAL A 439 0.84 -18.03 -3.32
N ASP A 440 1.15 -17.35 -2.22
CA ASP A 440 2.23 -17.74 -1.31
C ASP A 440 1.63 -18.59 -0.19
N LEU A 441 2.15 -19.79 0.02
CA LEU A 441 1.65 -20.72 1.03
C LEU A 441 1.66 -20.12 2.45
N ASN A 442 2.54 -19.17 2.74
CA ASN A 442 2.61 -18.50 4.05
C ASN A 442 1.61 -17.35 4.23
N THR A 443 1.03 -16.83 3.15
CA THR A 443 0.08 -15.71 3.19
C THR A 443 -1.34 -16.08 2.74
N ALA A 444 -1.47 -17.11 1.90
CA ALA A 444 -2.73 -17.52 1.30
C ALA A 444 -3.81 -17.84 2.35
N ASP A 445 -5.01 -17.32 2.09
CA ASP A 445 -6.19 -17.72 2.83
C ASP A 445 -6.70 -19.09 2.39
N GLU A 446 -7.61 -19.67 3.16
CA GLU A 446 -8.16 -20.99 2.85
C GLU A 446 -8.95 -21.03 1.54
N PRO A 447 -9.81 -20.03 1.20
CA PRO A 447 -10.47 -19.95 -0.11
C PRO A 447 -9.52 -19.98 -1.30
N ALA A 448 -8.41 -19.23 -1.30
CA ALA A 448 -7.43 -19.23 -2.38
C ALA A 448 -6.71 -20.58 -2.49
N LEU A 449 -6.32 -21.19 -1.36
CA LEU A 449 -5.74 -22.54 -1.34
C LEU A 449 -6.73 -23.58 -1.90
N ARG A 450 -8.00 -23.49 -1.53
CA ARG A 450 -9.05 -24.40 -2.02
C ARG A 450 -9.26 -24.25 -3.53
N LEU A 451 -9.24 -23.02 -4.05
CA LEU A 451 -9.36 -22.75 -5.48
C LEU A 451 -8.16 -23.31 -6.25
N LEU A 452 -6.94 -23.08 -5.77
CA LEU A 452 -5.72 -23.54 -6.42
C LEU A 452 -5.58 -25.07 -6.40
N LEU A 453 -5.84 -25.69 -5.25
CA LEU A 453 -5.57 -27.12 -5.05
C LEU A 453 -6.69 -28.03 -5.56
N GLY A 454 -7.90 -27.49 -5.75
CA GLY A 454 -9.10 -28.28 -6.05
C GLY A 454 -9.54 -29.22 -4.91
N ASP A 455 -8.82 -29.26 -3.79
CA ASP A 455 -9.07 -30.13 -2.63
C ASP A 455 -9.25 -29.31 -1.35
N ARG A 456 -10.48 -29.34 -0.82
CA ARG A 456 -10.85 -28.65 0.42
C ARG A 456 -10.13 -29.19 1.64
N LEU A 457 -9.96 -30.51 1.76
CA LEU A 457 -9.33 -31.12 2.93
C LEU A 457 -7.83 -30.81 2.94
N LEU A 458 -7.18 -30.83 1.77
CA LEU A 458 -5.78 -30.43 1.64
C LEU A 458 -5.57 -28.95 2.01
N ALA A 459 -6.41 -28.06 1.49
CA ALA A 459 -6.37 -26.63 1.84
C ALA A 459 -6.51 -26.40 3.35
N ALA A 460 -7.49 -27.03 3.99
CA ALA A 460 -7.71 -26.93 5.43
C ALA A 460 -6.54 -27.50 6.27
N LYS A 461 -5.92 -28.61 5.83
CA LYS A 461 -4.73 -29.19 6.47
C LYS A 461 -3.57 -28.19 6.46
N LEU A 462 -3.30 -27.57 5.31
CA LEU A 462 -2.22 -26.59 5.13
C LEU A 462 -2.49 -25.32 5.97
N ALA A 463 -3.70 -24.76 5.87
CA ALA A 463 -4.09 -23.59 6.65
C ALA A 463 -3.97 -23.83 8.16
N ARG A 464 -4.40 -25.02 8.65
CA ARG A 464 -4.26 -25.39 10.07
C ARG A 464 -2.81 -25.56 10.48
N ALA A 465 -1.99 -26.23 9.67
CA ALA A 465 -0.58 -26.44 9.96
C ALA A 465 0.18 -25.10 10.05
N ARG A 466 -0.14 -24.13 9.17
CA ARG A 466 0.42 -22.77 9.18
C ARG A 466 0.16 -22.00 10.46
N ARG A 467 -0.93 -22.28 11.19
CA ARG A 467 -1.20 -21.61 12.50
C ARG A 467 -0.13 -21.90 13.56
N GLN A 468 0.69 -22.92 13.38
CA GLN A 468 1.82 -23.21 14.30
C GLN A 468 3.06 -22.33 14.00
N GLY A 469 2.98 -21.43 13.02
CA GLY A 469 4.06 -20.57 12.52
C GLY A 469 4.26 -20.70 11.01
N PRO A 470 4.98 -19.77 10.36
CA PRO A 470 5.27 -19.89 8.94
C PRO A 470 5.98 -21.20 8.59
N PHE A 471 5.77 -21.70 7.39
CA PHE A 471 6.54 -22.81 6.85
C PHE A 471 7.91 -22.34 6.40
N ALA A 472 8.96 -23.07 6.78
CA ALA A 472 10.32 -22.79 6.34
C ALA A 472 10.61 -23.28 4.90
N SER A 473 9.85 -24.26 4.42
CA SER A 473 9.95 -24.83 3.08
C SER A 473 8.70 -25.65 2.73
N LEU A 474 8.57 -26.08 1.47
CA LEU A 474 7.50 -27.01 1.07
C LEU A 474 7.58 -28.36 1.78
N ASP A 475 8.80 -28.82 2.12
CA ASP A 475 8.99 -30.05 2.90
C ASP A 475 8.54 -29.86 4.35
N ASP A 476 8.79 -28.69 4.94
CA ASP A 476 8.25 -28.35 6.26
C ASP A 476 6.72 -28.34 6.26
N ALA A 477 6.12 -27.71 5.24
CA ALA A 477 4.68 -27.71 5.04
C ALA A 477 4.13 -29.13 4.92
N SER A 478 4.77 -29.98 4.11
CA SER A 478 4.35 -31.36 3.88
C SER A 478 4.37 -32.19 5.17
N ARG A 479 5.44 -32.07 5.97
CA ARG A 479 5.54 -32.76 7.27
C ARG A 479 4.49 -32.27 8.27
N ARG A 480 4.35 -30.96 8.43
CA ARG A 480 3.46 -30.36 9.45
C ARG A 480 1.99 -30.54 9.12
N ALA A 481 1.63 -30.54 7.84
CA ALA A 481 0.28 -30.83 7.37
C ALA A 481 -0.02 -32.33 7.23
N ALA A 482 0.97 -33.20 7.48
CA ALA A 482 0.89 -34.65 7.32
C ALA A 482 0.34 -35.05 5.93
N LEU A 483 1.02 -34.54 4.90
CA LEU A 483 0.69 -34.83 3.50
C LEU A 483 1.17 -36.23 3.10
N ASP A 484 0.39 -36.91 2.27
CA ASP A 484 0.83 -38.13 1.60
C ASP A 484 1.75 -37.81 0.41
N GLY A 485 2.30 -38.85 -0.22
CA GLY A 485 3.26 -38.70 -1.32
C GLY A 485 2.69 -37.97 -2.53
N ASP A 486 1.41 -38.18 -2.85
CA ASP A 486 0.73 -37.55 -3.97
C ASP A 486 0.48 -36.06 -3.69
N GLN A 487 0.04 -35.72 -2.47
CA GLN A 487 -0.14 -34.34 -2.02
C GLN A 487 1.19 -33.58 -1.98
N GLN A 488 2.28 -34.21 -1.53
CA GLN A 488 3.61 -33.60 -1.57
C GLN A 488 4.08 -33.37 -3.02
N ALA A 489 3.88 -34.35 -3.90
CA ALA A 489 4.22 -34.22 -5.32
C ALA A 489 3.44 -33.09 -6.00
N LEU A 490 2.15 -32.94 -5.66
CA LEU A 490 1.31 -31.84 -6.13
C LEU A 490 1.88 -30.47 -5.73
N LEU A 491 2.24 -30.26 -4.46
CA LEU A 491 2.82 -28.98 -4.03
C LEU A 491 4.13 -28.66 -4.76
N GLN A 492 5.01 -29.65 -4.92
CA GLN A 492 6.26 -29.47 -5.66
C GLN A 492 6.02 -29.17 -7.13
N HIS A 493 4.99 -29.80 -7.73
CA HIS A 493 4.57 -29.53 -9.09
C HIS A 493 4.06 -28.09 -9.26
N LEU A 494 3.14 -27.63 -8.41
CA LEU A 494 2.63 -26.25 -8.44
C LEU A 494 3.73 -25.20 -8.24
N ALA A 495 4.71 -25.47 -7.37
CA ALA A 495 5.88 -24.60 -7.21
C ALA A 495 6.76 -24.58 -8.48
N SER A 496 6.88 -25.70 -9.18
CA SER A 496 7.60 -25.76 -10.46
C SER A 496 6.88 -25.00 -11.58
N LEU A 497 5.54 -25.06 -11.62
CA LEU A 497 4.73 -24.31 -12.56
C LEU A 497 4.85 -22.80 -12.32
N TYR A 498 4.81 -22.36 -11.06
CA TYR A 498 5.07 -20.97 -10.70
C TYR A 498 6.43 -20.48 -11.24
N ARG A 499 7.51 -21.24 -11.03
CA ARG A 499 8.86 -20.88 -11.52
C ARG A 499 8.95 -20.79 -13.06
N ALA A 500 8.03 -21.42 -13.78
CA ALA A 500 7.96 -21.37 -15.24
C ALA A 500 7.06 -20.23 -15.76
N LEU A 501 6.35 -19.51 -14.88
CA LEU A 501 5.54 -18.37 -15.28
C LEU A 501 6.44 -17.20 -15.71
N PRO A 502 6.02 -16.39 -16.70
CA PRO A 502 6.71 -15.16 -17.03
C PRO A 502 6.57 -14.15 -15.88
N ASP A 503 7.54 -13.23 -15.83
CA ASP A 503 7.48 -12.04 -14.99
C ASP A 503 6.15 -11.33 -15.18
N PHE A 504 5.57 -10.89 -14.07
CA PHE A 504 4.31 -10.17 -14.05
C PHE A 504 4.55 -8.79 -13.46
N VAL A 505 4.10 -7.76 -14.19
CA VAL A 505 4.09 -6.39 -13.72
C VAL A 505 2.63 -5.98 -13.67
N ARG A 506 2.15 -5.64 -12.46
CA ARG A 506 0.83 -5.05 -12.29
C ARG A 506 0.79 -3.73 -13.07
N ARG A 507 -0.27 -3.55 -13.84
CA ARG A 507 -0.46 -2.36 -14.68
C ARG A 507 -1.01 -1.20 -13.88
#